data_AF-A0A2N2U0Y4-F1
#
_entry.id   AF-A0A2N2U0Y4-F1
#
_cell.length_a   1.000
_cell.length_b   1.000
_cell.length_c   1.000
_cell.angle_alpha   90.00
_cell.angle_beta   90.00
_cell.angle_gamma   90.00
#
_symmetry.space_group_name_H-M   'P 1'
#
loop_
_entity.id
_entity.type
_entity.pdbx_description
1 polymer ?
#
loop_
_entity_poly.entity_id
_entity_poly.type
_entity_poly.pdbx_seq_one_letter_code
_entity_poly.pdbx_strand_id
1 'polypeptide(L)'
;MTVPALALAAILLLWAAVLLAFATPLAARWREPALRHPVLIIESDDWGAGPLQQADALTRLTSTLQAIRDRSGRPAVMTLGVILEVPDGPRIATAHCTEYHALPLADPRFDTVRAAIQAGIRTGVFAPQLHGQCHYWPPALLAAA
;
A
#
# COMPACT_ATOMS: atom_id res chain seq x y z
N MET A 1 -8.98 -20.27 54.20
CA MET A 1 -8.58 -19.58 52.96
C MET A 1 -9.35 -20.21 51.82
N THR A 2 -10.48 -19.65 51.35
CA THR A 2 -11.34 -20.46 50.48
C THR A 2 -11.75 -19.74 49.19
N VAL A 3 -12.53 -18.67 49.22
CA VAL A 3 -13.08 -18.11 47.96
C VAL A 3 -12.12 -17.19 47.17
N PRO A 4 -11.50 -16.14 47.76
CA PRO A 4 -10.66 -15.22 46.97
C PRO A 4 -9.37 -15.88 46.46
N ALA A 5 -8.82 -16.83 47.22
CA ALA A 5 -7.65 -17.61 46.79
C ALA A 5 -7.99 -18.53 45.61
N LEU A 6 -9.16 -19.18 45.62
CA LEU A 6 -9.63 -20.01 44.50
C LEU A 6 -9.94 -19.17 43.26
N ALA A 7 -10.56 -18.00 43.42
CA ALA A 7 -10.82 -17.08 42.32
C ALA A 7 -9.51 -16.60 41.66
N LEU A 8 -8.51 -16.22 42.46
CA LEU A 8 -7.20 -15.86 41.95
C LEU A 8 -6.53 -17.03 41.21
N ALA A 9 -6.57 -18.24 41.78
CA ALA A 9 -6.01 -19.42 41.14
C ALA A 9 -6.70 -19.74 39.79
N ALA A 10 -8.03 -19.64 39.73
CA ALA A 10 -8.78 -19.84 38.49
C ALA A 10 -8.42 -18.80 37.41
N ILE A 11 -8.25 -17.53 37.80
CA ILE A 11 -7.82 -16.46 36.89
C ILE A 11 -6.42 -16.74 36.35
N LEU A 12 -5.47 -17.15 37.22
CA LEU A 12 -4.12 -17.48 36.81
C LEU A 12 -4.08 -18.68 35.86
N LEU A 13 -4.86 -19.72 36.14
CA LEU A 13 -4.97 -20.90 35.27
C LEU A 13 -5.59 -20.56 33.91
N LEU A 14 -6.61 -19.71 33.88
CA LEU A 14 -7.21 -19.22 32.65
C LEU A 14 -6.17 -18.46 31.80
N TRP A 15 -5.44 -17.52 32.39
CA TRP A 15 -4.41 -16.77 31.67
C TRP A 15 -3.23 -17.65 31.23
N ALA A 16 -2.83 -18.63 32.05
CA ALA A 16 -1.81 -19.61 31.66
C ALA A 16 -2.27 -20.45 30.46
N ALA A 17 -3.53 -20.90 30.45
CA ALA A 17 -4.10 -21.63 29.32
C ALA A 17 -4.16 -20.78 28.05
N VAL A 18 -4.55 -19.50 28.16
CA VAL A 18 -4.51 -18.55 27.05
C VAL A 18 -3.08 -18.38 26.54
N LEU A 19 -2.10 -18.12 27.41
CA LEU A 19 -0.70 -17.96 27.00
C LEU A 19 -0.14 -19.22 26.33
N LEU A 20 -0.51 -20.41 26.81
CA LEU A 20 -0.11 -21.68 26.19
C LEU A 20 -0.75 -21.87 24.82
N ALA A 21 -2.04 -21.58 24.68
CA ALA A 21 -2.75 -21.66 23.40
C ALA A 21 -2.15 -20.73 22.35
N PHE A 22 -1.62 -19.57 22.76
CA PHE A 22 -0.98 -18.60 21.89
C PHE A 22 0.56 -18.62 21.96
N ALA A 23 1.19 -19.59 22.62
CA ALA A 23 2.64 -19.58 22.86
C ALA A 23 3.42 -19.58 21.54
N THR A 24 3.01 -20.41 20.58
CA THR A 24 3.65 -20.52 19.27
C THR A 24 3.53 -19.23 18.44
N PRO A 25 2.34 -18.65 18.21
CA PRO A 25 2.23 -17.38 17.50
C PRO A 25 2.92 -16.23 18.24
N LEU A 26 2.86 -16.17 19.57
CA LEU A 26 3.59 -15.16 20.36
C LEU A 26 5.11 -15.28 20.20
N ALA A 27 5.65 -16.50 20.27
CA ALA A 27 7.07 -16.75 20.04
C ALA A 27 7.50 -16.40 18.61
N ALA A 28 6.62 -16.62 17.62
CA ALA A 28 6.87 -16.21 16.24
C ALA A 28 6.94 -14.68 16.12
N ARG A 29 5.96 -13.94 16.68
CA ARG A 29 5.96 -12.47 16.73
C ARG A 29 7.21 -11.91 17.43
N TRP A 30 7.67 -12.55 18.51
CA TRP A 30 8.87 -12.12 19.24
C TRP A 30 10.16 -12.28 18.42
N ARG A 31 10.14 -13.16 17.42
CA ARG A 31 11.26 -13.39 16.49
C ARG A 31 11.12 -12.58 15.20
N GLU A 32 10.04 -11.82 15.04
CA GLU A 32 9.90 -10.98 13.86
C GLU A 32 11.02 -9.93 13.85
N PRO A 33 11.61 -9.65 12.68
CA PRO A 33 12.65 -8.65 12.58
C PRO A 33 12.14 -7.29 13.06
N ALA A 34 12.63 -6.84 14.21
CA ALA A 34 12.44 -5.47 14.65
C ALA A 34 13.55 -4.59 14.05
N LEU A 35 13.17 -3.45 13.49
CA LEU A 35 14.14 -2.50 12.96
C LEU A 35 14.91 -1.89 14.14
N ARG A 36 16.26 -2.02 14.12
CA ARG A 36 17.15 -1.47 15.16
C ARG A 36 17.03 0.05 15.32
N HIS A 37 16.57 0.74 14.27
CA HIS A 37 16.34 2.18 14.25
C HIS A 37 14.86 2.44 13.93
N PRO A 38 14.24 3.48 14.51
CA PRO A 38 12.90 3.88 14.10
C PRO A 38 12.91 4.23 12.62
N VAL A 39 11.98 3.66 11.87
CA VAL A 39 11.77 3.94 10.45
C VAL A 39 10.41 4.59 10.30
N LEU A 40 10.38 5.78 9.69
CA LEU A 40 9.15 6.38 9.19
C LEU A 40 8.91 5.81 7.80
N ILE A 41 7.80 5.10 7.63
CA ILE A 41 7.37 4.60 6.34
C ILE A 41 6.35 5.59 5.79
N ILE A 42 6.58 6.08 4.58
CA ILE A 42 5.63 6.89 3.84
C ILE A 42 5.06 6.01 2.73
N GLU A 43 3.75 5.87 2.75
CA GLU A 43 2.97 5.10 1.80
C GLU A 43 1.92 6.03 1.17
N SER A 44 1.70 5.86 -0.13
CA SER A 44 0.57 6.46 -0.82
C SER A 44 0.15 5.54 -1.94
N ASP A 45 -1.16 5.47 -2.13
CA ASP A 45 -1.79 4.59 -3.09
C ASP A 45 -2.31 5.35 -4.31
N ASP A 46 -2.94 4.61 -5.23
CA ASP A 46 -3.65 5.11 -6.43
C ASP A 46 -2.77 5.87 -7.44
N TRP A 47 -1.46 5.58 -7.47
CA TRP A 47 -0.57 6.04 -8.53
C TRP A 47 -0.70 5.17 -9.78
N GLY A 48 -0.38 5.71 -10.96
CA GLY A 48 -0.33 4.93 -12.19
C GLY A 48 -1.38 5.38 -13.20
N ALA A 49 -2.29 4.48 -13.58
CA ALA A 49 -3.37 4.86 -14.50
C ALA A 49 -4.29 5.87 -13.79
N GLY A 50 -4.58 7.03 -14.41
CA GLY A 50 -5.40 8.06 -13.77
C GLY A 50 -5.04 9.50 -14.16
N PRO A 51 -5.30 10.49 -13.29
CA PRO A 51 -5.02 11.89 -13.57
C PRO A 51 -3.56 12.16 -13.97
N LEU A 52 -3.35 12.87 -15.08
CA LEU A 52 -2.01 13.12 -15.61
C LEU A 52 -1.17 14.05 -14.72
N GLN A 53 -1.81 14.83 -13.85
CA GLN A 53 -1.16 15.72 -12.87
C GLN A 53 -0.29 14.93 -11.86
N GLN A 54 -0.51 13.62 -11.75
CA GLN A 54 0.36 12.73 -10.98
C GLN A 54 1.83 12.82 -11.42
N ALA A 55 2.12 13.03 -12.71
CA ALA A 55 3.51 13.09 -13.20
C ALA A 55 4.31 14.21 -12.52
N ASP A 56 3.72 15.40 -12.37
CA ASP A 56 4.35 16.53 -11.70
C ASP A 56 4.47 16.28 -10.19
N ALA A 57 3.45 15.66 -9.59
CA ALA A 57 3.49 15.28 -8.17
C ALA A 57 4.60 14.27 -7.87
N LEU A 58 4.74 13.22 -8.69
CA LEU A 58 5.81 12.22 -8.62
C LEU A 58 7.18 12.85 -8.79
N THR A 59 7.31 13.83 -9.70
CA THR A 59 8.58 14.55 -9.89
C THR A 59 8.94 15.36 -8.65
N ARG A 60 7.99 16.08 -8.06
CA ARG A 60 8.23 16.82 -6.79
C ARG A 60 8.56 15.87 -5.64
N LEU A 61 7.81 14.78 -5.49
CA LEU A 61 8.07 13.75 -4.49
C LEU A 61 9.48 13.17 -4.64
N THR A 62 9.90 12.89 -5.88
CA THR A 62 11.26 12.43 -6.16
C THR A 62 12.29 13.41 -5.62
N SER A 63 12.17 14.71 -5.94
CA SER A 63 13.08 15.74 -5.45
C SER A 63 13.07 15.86 -3.91
N THR A 64 11.89 15.82 -3.29
CA THR A 64 11.76 15.89 -1.82
C THR A 64 12.42 14.70 -1.13
N LEU A 65 12.14 13.48 -1.57
CA LEU A 65 12.72 12.27 -0.99
C LEU A 65 14.24 12.19 -1.20
N GLN A 66 14.71 12.65 -2.37
CA GLN A 66 16.13 12.80 -2.67
C GLN A 66 16.82 13.90 -1.86
N ALA A 67 16.12 14.80 -1.19
CA ALA A 67 16.77 15.80 -0.33
C ALA A 67 17.06 15.26 1.09
N ILE A 68 16.37 14.20 1.50
CA ILE A 68 16.52 13.60 2.83
C ILE A 68 17.68 12.61 2.81
N ARG A 69 18.52 12.58 3.85
CA ARG A 69 19.61 11.61 4.00
C ARG A 69 19.53 10.96 5.37
N ASP A 70 19.58 9.64 5.40
CA ASP A 70 19.75 8.91 6.66
C ASP A 70 21.22 8.93 7.13
N ARG A 71 21.48 8.31 8.29
CA ARG A 71 22.83 8.20 8.88
C ARG A 71 23.88 7.49 8.00
N SER A 72 23.43 6.78 6.96
CA SER A 72 24.26 6.05 6.00
C SER A 72 24.27 6.74 4.62
N GLY A 73 23.72 7.95 4.52
CA GLY A 73 23.67 8.73 3.28
C GLY A 73 22.62 8.25 2.28
N ARG A 74 21.68 7.38 2.68
CA ARG A 74 20.62 6.87 1.80
C ARG A 74 19.45 7.86 1.74
N PRO A 75 18.76 8.00 0.59
CA PRO A 75 17.59 8.85 0.49
C PRO A 75 16.39 8.28 1.28
N ALA A 76 15.38 9.11 1.50
CA ALA A 76 14.08 8.59 1.95
C ALA A 76 13.46 7.74 0.82
N VAL A 77 12.77 6.67 1.20
CA VAL A 77 12.11 5.76 0.28
C VAL A 77 10.61 5.79 0.56
N MET A 78 9.82 5.79 -0.51
CA MET A 78 8.37 5.73 -0.48
C MET A 78 7.93 4.47 -1.21
N THR A 79 7.06 3.70 -0.58
CA THR A 79 6.33 2.63 -1.27
C THR A 79 5.25 3.27 -2.13
N LEU A 80 5.27 2.96 -3.42
CA LEU A 80 4.34 3.53 -4.39
C LEU A 80 3.30 2.48 -4.75
N GLY A 81 2.09 2.59 -4.21
CA GLY A 81 0.97 1.72 -4.59
C GLY A 81 0.50 2.05 -6.00
N VAL A 82 0.74 1.14 -6.95
CA VAL A 82 0.44 1.36 -8.38
C VAL A 82 -0.80 0.57 -8.80
N ILE A 83 -1.76 1.28 -9.41
CA ILE A 83 -2.88 0.71 -10.15
C ILE A 83 -2.58 0.66 -11.64
N LEU A 84 -3.04 -0.40 -12.29
CA LEU A 84 -2.68 -0.70 -13.69
C LEU A 84 -3.73 -0.23 -14.71
N GLU A 85 -4.94 0.15 -14.30
CA GLU A 85 -5.96 0.67 -15.19
C GLU A 85 -6.99 1.59 -14.50
N VAL A 86 -7.58 2.47 -15.31
CA VAL A 86 -8.77 3.27 -14.97
C VAL A 86 -9.89 3.01 -15.98
N PRO A 87 -11.15 3.38 -15.69
CA PRO A 87 -12.23 3.20 -16.64
C PRO A 87 -12.00 4.12 -17.85
N ASP A 88 -12.13 3.58 -19.06
CA ASP A 88 -12.22 4.39 -20.27
C ASP A 88 -13.65 4.96 -20.37
N GLY A 89 -13.90 6.03 -19.61
CA GLY A 89 -15.21 6.68 -19.54
C GLY A 89 -15.84 6.97 -20.91
N PRO A 90 -15.12 7.55 -21.88
CA PRO A 90 -15.64 7.74 -23.23
C PRO A 90 -16.10 6.46 -23.93
N ARG A 91 -15.32 5.36 -23.84
CA ARG A 91 -15.72 4.08 -24.44
C ARG A 91 -16.90 3.45 -23.72
N ILE A 92 -16.91 3.49 -22.39
CA ILE A 92 -18.03 2.97 -21.56
C ILE A 92 -19.33 3.72 -21.90
N ALA A 93 -19.27 5.05 -22.02
CA ALA A 93 -20.40 5.87 -22.41
C ALA A 93 -20.90 5.54 -23.84
N THR A 94 -19.98 5.26 -24.77
CA THR A 94 -20.31 4.83 -26.14
C THR A 94 -21.00 3.45 -26.15
N ALA A 95 -20.65 2.58 -25.21
CA ALA A 95 -21.31 1.29 -24.99
C ALA A 95 -22.57 1.38 -24.10
N HIS A 96 -23.13 2.58 -23.92
CA HIS A 96 -24.32 2.83 -23.10
C HIS A 96 -24.23 2.27 -21.66
N CYS A 97 -23.03 2.30 -21.07
CA CYS A 97 -22.76 1.77 -19.73
C CYS A 97 -23.09 0.27 -19.56
N THR A 98 -23.18 -0.49 -20.65
CA THR A 98 -23.45 -1.95 -20.61
C THR A 98 -22.18 -2.79 -20.58
N GLU A 99 -21.08 -2.25 -21.08
CA GLU A 99 -19.78 -2.91 -21.14
C GLU A 99 -18.71 -2.07 -20.44
N TYR A 100 -17.87 -2.73 -19.64
CA TYR A 100 -16.71 -2.09 -19.04
C TYR A 100 -15.53 -2.11 -20.01
N HIS A 101 -14.92 -0.95 -20.21
CA HIS A 101 -13.68 -0.81 -20.97
C HIS A 101 -12.60 -0.20 -20.09
N ALA A 102 -11.48 -0.90 -19.97
CA ALA A 102 -10.31 -0.44 -19.24
C ALA A 102 -9.41 0.44 -20.12
N LEU A 103 -8.83 1.47 -19.49
CA LEU A 103 -7.71 2.25 -20.03
C LEU A 103 -6.45 1.88 -19.23
N PRO A 104 -5.57 1.03 -19.78
CA PRO A 104 -4.42 0.51 -19.05
C PRO A 104 -3.32 1.57 -18.88
N LEU A 105 -2.53 1.45 -17.82
CA LEU A 105 -1.33 2.26 -17.55
C LEU A 105 -0.32 2.19 -18.70
N ALA A 106 -0.34 1.13 -19.52
CA ALA A 106 0.50 1.00 -20.71
C ALA A 106 0.07 1.91 -21.87
N ASP A 107 -1.13 2.50 -21.84
CA ASP A 107 -1.60 3.43 -22.85
C ASP A 107 -0.66 4.65 -22.99
N PRO A 108 -0.38 5.16 -24.20
CA PRO A 108 0.51 6.30 -24.41
C PRO A 108 0.13 7.56 -23.63
N ARG A 109 -1.15 7.73 -23.28
CA ARG A 109 -1.61 8.87 -22.44
C ARG A 109 -0.88 8.95 -21.11
N PHE A 110 -0.41 7.82 -20.58
CA PHE A 110 0.28 7.75 -19.30
C PHE A 110 1.81 7.71 -19.41
N ASP A 111 2.38 7.96 -20.59
CA ASP A 111 3.84 7.92 -20.82
C ASP A 111 4.60 8.81 -19.82
N THR A 112 4.10 10.02 -19.56
CA THR A 112 4.74 10.97 -18.63
C THR A 112 4.67 10.47 -17.19
N VAL A 113 3.56 9.87 -16.78
CA VAL A 113 3.39 9.26 -15.45
C VAL A 113 4.35 8.08 -15.30
N ARG A 114 4.38 7.15 -16.27
CA ARG A 114 5.32 6.02 -16.26
C ARG A 114 6.77 6.49 -16.22
N ALA A 115 7.13 7.51 -17.00
CA ALA A 115 8.47 8.09 -17.00
C ALA A 115 8.86 8.67 -15.63
N ALA A 116 7.94 9.37 -14.96
CA ALA A 116 8.15 9.91 -13.61
C ALA A 116 8.31 8.80 -12.56
N ILE A 117 7.47 7.76 -12.60
CA ILE A 117 7.60 6.57 -11.73
C ILE A 117 8.98 5.93 -11.93
N GLN A 118 9.35 5.63 -13.18
CA GLN A 118 10.63 5.02 -13.50
C GLN A 118 11.82 5.89 -13.10
N ALA A 119 11.70 7.22 -13.19
CA ALA A 119 12.74 8.13 -12.74
C ALA A 119 12.97 8.02 -11.22
N GLY A 120 11.91 8.03 -10.42
CA GLY A 120 12.03 7.86 -8.96
C GLY A 120 12.51 6.46 -8.53
N ILE A 121 12.20 5.41 -9.31
CA ILE A 121 12.78 4.07 -9.13
C ILE A 121 14.29 4.10 -9.37
N ARG A 122 14.72 4.68 -10.50
CA ARG A 122 16.15 4.78 -10.86
C ARG A 122 16.96 5.58 -9.85
N THR A 123 16.36 6.57 -9.20
CA THR A 123 17.01 7.37 -8.16
C THR A 123 16.92 6.75 -6.76
N GLY A 124 16.26 5.59 -6.64
CA GLY A 124 16.18 4.81 -5.41
C GLY A 124 15.23 5.38 -4.35
N VAL A 125 14.27 6.24 -4.75
CA VAL A 125 13.30 6.84 -3.81
C VAL A 125 11.90 6.22 -3.90
N PHE A 126 11.58 5.52 -4.99
CA PHE A 126 10.33 4.77 -5.11
C PHE A 126 10.57 3.27 -5.12
N ALA A 127 9.81 2.56 -4.28
CA ALA A 127 9.66 1.11 -4.31
C ALA A 127 8.24 0.78 -4.81
N PRO A 128 8.07 0.38 -6.09
CA PRO A 128 6.74 0.14 -6.65
C PRO A 128 6.15 -1.12 -6.04
N GLN A 129 4.88 -1.04 -5.65
CA GLN A 129 4.09 -2.16 -5.18
C GLN A 129 2.81 -2.25 -6.03
N LEU A 130 2.46 -3.46 -6.46
CA LEU A 130 1.17 -3.68 -7.09
C LEU A 130 0.06 -3.46 -6.05
N HIS A 131 -0.72 -2.39 -6.22
CA HIS A 131 -1.88 -2.10 -5.39
C HIS A 131 -3.12 -2.85 -5.91
N GLY A 132 -3.25 -2.90 -7.23
CA GLY A 132 -4.27 -3.68 -7.90
C GLY A 132 -4.30 -3.47 -9.41
N GLN A 133 -5.11 -4.25 -10.11
CA GLN A 133 -5.40 -3.96 -11.52
C GLN A 133 -6.11 -2.59 -11.61
N CYS A 134 -7.19 -2.43 -10.85
CA CYS A 134 -7.94 -1.20 -10.66
C CYS A 134 -8.32 -1.03 -9.18
N HIS A 135 -8.78 0.16 -8.78
CA HIS A 135 -9.23 0.47 -7.42
C HIS A 135 -10.75 0.72 -7.34
N TYR A 136 -11.52 -0.09 -8.07
CA TYR A 136 -12.98 -0.09 -8.09
C TYR A 136 -13.50 -1.44 -8.56
N TRP A 137 -14.80 -1.70 -8.36
CA TRP A 137 -15.46 -2.91 -8.84
C TRP A 137 -16.24 -2.59 -10.14
N PRO A 138 -15.83 -3.09 -11.32
CA PRO A 138 -16.42 -2.70 -12.60
C PRO A 138 -17.95 -2.87 -12.69
N PRO A 139 -18.57 -3.97 -12.21
CA PRO A 139 -20.02 -4.10 -12.19
C PRO A 139 -20.74 -3.00 -11.40
N ALA A 140 -20.20 -2.59 -10.24
CA ALA A 140 -20.78 -1.50 -9.46
C ALA A 140 -20.58 -0.15 -10.14
N LEU A 141 -19.46 0.06 -10.82
CA LEU A 141 -19.21 1.26 -11.61
C LEU A 141 -20.23 1.39 -12.76
N LEU A 142 -20.49 0.31 -13.50
CA LEU A 142 -21.49 0.31 -14.58
C LEU A 142 -22.91 0.54 -14.04
N ALA A 143 -23.25 -0.07 -12.90
CA ALA A 143 -24.57 0.09 -12.28
C ALA A 143 -24.85 1.52 -11.75
N ALA A 144 -23.80 2.30 -11.50
CA ALA A 144 -23.90 3.67 -10.97
C ALA A 144 -23.79 4.77 -12.04
N ALA A 145 -23.49 4.41 -13.29
CA ALA A 145 -23.20 5.33 -14.40
C ALA A 145 -24.46 5.86 -15.11
#